data_AF-A0A7S0CQ06-F1
#
_entry.id   AF-A0A7S0CQ06-F1
#
_cell.length_a   1.000
_cell.length_b   1.000
_cell.length_c   1.000
_cell.angle_alpha   90.00
_cell.angle_beta   90.00
_cell.angle_gamma   90.00
#
_symmetry.space_group_name_H-M   'P 1'
#
loop_
_entity.id
_entity.type
_entity.pdbx_description
1 polymer ?
#
loop_
_entity_poly.entity_id
_entity_poly.type
_entity_poly.pdbx_seq_one_letter_code
_entity_poly.pdbx_strand_id
1 'polypeptide(L)'
;GGEQGGGGKADIINVEFEFFDPSEKDYHGLHTILRKWLGNDAQMSDDWNNALRNLADILSNQASVGTLIKCDTAEDTPPLAFISAISLYTHRKSSIMKFIRSYLTKRAPSNAKKKLSKGVEERGKWQKAYWITHTRATY
;
A
#
# COMPACT_ATOMS: atom_id res chain seq x y z
N GLY A 1 -21.50 15.84 55.22
CA GLY A 1 -22.06 14.93 54.19
C GLY A 1 -21.60 15.45 52.86
N GLY A 2 -20.88 14.63 52.09
CA GLY A 2 -20.36 15.02 50.77
C GLY A 2 -21.41 14.77 49.69
N GLU A 3 -21.61 15.75 48.82
CA GLU A 3 -22.22 15.54 47.51
C GLU A 3 -21.09 15.45 46.48
N GLN A 4 -20.84 14.24 45.98
CA GLN A 4 -20.03 14.03 44.80
C GLN A 4 -20.88 14.34 43.57
N GLY A 5 -20.51 15.39 42.84
CA GLY A 5 -21.04 15.68 41.52
C GLY A 5 -20.58 14.61 40.52
N GLY A 6 -21.51 13.72 40.14
CA GLY A 6 -21.33 12.73 39.07
C GLY A 6 -21.36 13.39 37.69
N GLY A 7 -20.30 14.11 37.34
CA GLY A 7 -20.03 14.51 35.96
C GLY A 7 -19.30 13.39 35.24
N GLY A 8 -20.03 12.55 34.51
CA GLY A 8 -19.45 11.52 33.65
C GLY A 8 -18.52 12.16 32.64
N LYS A 9 -17.21 12.09 32.90
CA LYS A 9 -16.19 12.35 31.89
C LYS A 9 -16.37 11.26 30.84
N ALA A 10 -16.85 11.62 29.65
CA ALA A 10 -16.65 10.77 28.50
C ALA A 10 -15.15 10.44 28.45
N ASP A 11 -14.78 9.15 28.50
CA ASP A 11 -13.39 8.73 28.37
C ASP A 11 -12.90 9.26 27.02
N ILE A 12 -12.09 10.32 27.05
CA ILE A 12 -11.47 10.89 25.85
C ILE A 12 -10.41 9.88 25.42
N ILE A 13 -10.71 9.11 24.37
CA ILE A 13 -9.74 8.22 23.74
C ILE A 13 -8.79 9.10 22.92
N ASN A 14 -7.54 9.22 23.37
CA ASN A 14 -6.48 9.84 22.57
C ASN A 14 -5.95 8.81 21.57
N VAL A 15 -5.96 9.16 20.29
CA VAL A 15 -5.44 8.31 19.21
C VAL A 15 -4.32 9.08 18.52
N GLU A 16 -3.09 8.59 18.63
CA GLU A 16 -1.92 9.17 18.00
C GLU A 16 -1.50 8.36 16.78
N PHE A 17 -1.09 9.05 15.72
CA PHE A 17 -0.62 8.46 14.47
C PHE A 17 0.86 8.72 14.30
N GLU A 18 1.61 7.64 14.12
CA GLU A 18 3.05 7.70 13.94
C GLU A 18 3.48 7.12 12.60
N PHE A 19 4.65 7.59 12.15
CA PHE A 19 5.24 7.22 10.88
C PHE A 19 6.37 6.23 11.09
N PHE A 20 6.30 5.11 10.39
CA PHE A 20 7.29 4.02 10.50
C PHE A 20 7.88 3.70 9.13
N ASP A 21 9.15 3.32 9.12
CA ASP A 21 9.73 2.66 7.95
C ASP A 21 9.09 1.27 7.76
N PRO A 22 8.85 0.84 6.52
CA PRO A 22 8.38 -0.52 6.25
C PRO A 22 9.35 -1.58 6.78
N SER A 23 8.81 -2.63 7.38
CA SER A 23 9.56 -3.79 7.86
C SER A 23 8.90 -5.11 7.46
N GLU A 24 9.64 -6.21 7.57
CA GLU A 24 9.12 -7.57 7.29
C GLU A 24 7.87 -7.91 8.13
N LYS A 25 7.77 -7.38 9.37
CA LYS A 25 6.62 -7.57 10.25
C LYS A 25 5.31 -7.03 9.65
N ASP A 26 5.42 -6.03 8.77
CA ASP A 26 4.28 -5.32 8.18
C ASP A 26 3.64 -6.07 7.00
N TYR A 27 4.24 -7.17 6.53
CA TYR A 27 3.77 -7.93 5.37
C TYR A 27 2.25 -8.22 5.42
N HIS A 28 1.76 -8.72 6.55
CA HIS A 28 0.35 -9.10 6.69
C HIS A 28 -0.59 -7.89 6.67
N GLY A 29 -0.18 -6.77 7.29
CA GLY A 29 -0.95 -5.54 7.31
C GLY A 29 -0.99 -4.89 5.92
N LEU A 30 0.16 -4.81 5.26
CA LEU A 30 0.27 -4.33 3.88
C LEU A 30 -0.56 -5.16 2.91
N HIS A 31 -0.48 -6.49 2.99
CA HIS A 31 -1.30 -7.38 2.16
C HIS A 31 -2.80 -7.15 2.38
N THR A 32 -3.22 -6.95 3.63
CA THR A 32 -4.61 -6.64 3.98
C THR A 32 -5.07 -5.32 3.38
N ILE A 33 -4.27 -4.26 3.50
CA ILE A 33 -4.57 -2.95 2.90
C ILE A 33 -4.66 -3.07 1.37
N LEU A 34 -3.68 -3.72 0.75
CA LEU A 34 -3.61 -3.88 -0.71
C LEU A 34 -4.82 -4.62 -1.26
N ARG A 35 -5.28 -5.68 -0.58
CA ARG A 35 -6.50 -6.41 -0.96
C ARG A 35 -7.74 -5.52 -0.85
N LYS A 36 -7.87 -4.74 0.22
CA LYS A 36 -8.99 -3.79 0.37
C LYS A 36 -8.98 -2.75 -0.75
N TRP A 37 -7.81 -2.23 -1.09
CA TRP A 37 -7.68 -1.08 -2.00
C TRP A 37 -7.76 -1.44 -3.48
N LEU A 38 -7.08 -2.51 -3.90
CA LEU A 38 -7.03 -2.93 -5.31
C LEU A 38 -8.23 -3.77 -5.76
N GLY A 39 -9.10 -4.13 -4.80
CA GLY A 39 -10.40 -4.72 -5.02
C GLY A 39 -10.59 -6.01 -4.24
N ASN A 40 -11.84 -6.25 -3.82
CA ASN A 40 -12.34 -7.50 -3.24
C ASN A 40 -13.29 -8.20 -4.23
N ASP A 41 -13.05 -8.00 -5.53
CA ASP A 41 -13.95 -8.49 -6.57
C ASP A 41 -13.90 -10.01 -6.55
N ALA A 42 -15.05 -10.68 -6.42
CA ALA A 42 -15.17 -12.13 -6.22
C ALA A 42 -14.60 -12.98 -7.38
N GLN A 43 -13.99 -12.33 -8.38
CA GLN A 43 -13.39 -12.85 -9.61
C GLN A 43 -11.86 -12.68 -9.64
N MET A 44 -11.21 -12.40 -8.52
CA MET A 44 -9.74 -12.36 -8.47
C MET A 44 -9.19 -13.78 -8.53
N SER A 45 -8.57 -14.13 -9.65
CA SER A 45 -7.88 -15.41 -9.82
C SER A 45 -6.77 -15.61 -8.79
N ASP A 46 -6.36 -16.86 -8.56
CA ASP A 46 -5.22 -17.19 -7.70
C ASP A 46 -3.96 -16.40 -8.07
N ASP A 47 -3.76 -16.15 -9.37
CA ASP A 47 -2.63 -15.36 -9.86
C ASP A 47 -2.66 -13.91 -9.37
N TRP A 48 -3.84 -13.30 -9.27
CA TRP A 48 -3.98 -11.94 -8.76
C TRP A 48 -3.71 -11.87 -7.25
N ASN A 49 -4.21 -12.85 -6.49
CA ASN A 49 -3.88 -12.97 -5.06
C ASN A 49 -2.37 -13.16 -4.85
N ASN A 50 -1.72 -13.99 -5.68
CA ASN A 50 -0.28 -14.17 -5.66
C ASN A 50 0.46 -12.88 -6.04
N ALA A 51 -0.06 -12.09 -6.97
CA ALA A 51 0.51 -10.79 -7.30
C ALA A 51 0.46 -9.83 -6.09
N LEU A 52 -0.65 -9.75 -5.37
CA LEU A 52 -0.79 -8.93 -4.17
C LEU A 52 0.16 -9.37 -3.04
N ARG A 53 0.34 -10.68 -2.86
CA ARG A 53 1.34 -11.23 -1.92
C ARG A 53 2.75 -10.78 -2.29
N ASN A 54 3.13 -10.91 -3.56
CA ASN A 54 4.43 -10.45 -4.05
C ASN A 54 4.59 -8.92 -3.88
N LEU A 55 3.51 -8.15 -4.00
CA LEU A 55 3.56 -6.71 -3.76
C LEU A 55 3.78 -6.38 -2.28
N ALA A 56 3.07 -7.05 -1.39
CA ALA A 56 3.24 -6.89 0.05
C ALA A 56 4.67 -7.23 0.47
N ASP A 57 5.23 -8.32 -0.08
CA ASP A 57 6.62 -8.73 0.13
C ASP A 57 7.63 -7.67 -0.35
N ILE A 58 7.43 -7.11 -1.55
CA ILE A 58 8.28 -6.02 -2.03
C ILE A 58 8.21 -4.82 -1.08
N LEU A 59 7.01 -4.40 -0.68
CA LEU A 59 6.82 -3.23 0.17
C LEU A 59 7.39 -3.42 1.58
N SER A 60 7.23 -4.60 2.19
CA SER A 60 7.76 -4.90 3.53
C SER A 60 9.29 -4.99 3.55
N ASN A 61 9.92 -5.31 2.42
CA ASN A 61 11.37 -5.42 2.28
C ASN A 61 12.04 -4.13 1.77
N GLN A 62 11.27 -3.07 1.49
CA GLN A 62 11.79 -1.76 1.05
C GLN A 62 12.15 -0.87 2.25
N ALA A 63 13.13 -1.29 3.05
CA ALA A 63 13.66 -0.47 4.14
C ALA A 63 14.05 0.93 3.63
N SER A 64 13.55 1.97 4.30
CA SER A 64 13.74 3.40 3.98
C SER A 64 13.12 3.91 2.67
N VAL A 65 12.33 3.11 1.94
CA VAL A 65 11.59 3.55 0.73
C VAL A 65 10.09 3.39 0.95
N GLY A 66 9.51 4.45 1.50
CA GLY A 66 8.10 4.53 1.83
C GLY A 66 7.90 4.81 3.31
N THR A 67 6.65 5.00 3.71
CA THR A 67 6.27 5.32 5.09
C THR A 67 4.94 4.66 5.39
N LEU A 68 4.87 3.99 6.52
CA LEU A 68 3.68 3.41 7.11
C LEU A 68 3.10 4.36 8.15
N ILE A 69 1.78 4.42 8.26
CA ILE A 69 1.08 5.15 9.32
C ILE A 69 0.41 4.11 10.23
N LYS A 70 0.78 4.08 11.51
CA LYS A 70 0.22 3.20 12.55
C LYS A 70 -0.32 4.01 13.72
N CYS A 71 -1.19 3.42 14.54
CA CYS A 71 -1.59 4.00 15.82
C CYS A 71 -0.58 3.58 16.91
N ASP A 72 -0.19 4.53 17.77
CA ASP A 72 0.84 4.41 18.84
C ASP A 72 0.63 3.26 19.85
N THR A 73 -0.48 2.53 19.79
CA THR A 73 -0.78 1.49 20.79
C THR A 73 0.09 0.21 20.72
N ALA A 74 0.87 -0.01 19.66
CA ALA A 74 1.98 -1.00 19.62
C ALA A 74 2.70 -1.01 18.26
N GLU A 75 4.03 -1.22 18.26
CA GLU A 75 4.85 -1.43 17.03
C GLU A 75 4.31 -2.58 16.15
N ASP A 76 3.67 -3.56 16.79
CA ASP A 76 3.05 -4.75 16.18
C ASP A 76 1.62 -4.49 15.65
N THR A 77 1.11 -3.25 15.73
CA THR A 77 -0.18 -2.94 15.11
C THR A 77 -0.06 -2.90 13.58
N PRO A 78 -1.03 -3.48 12.85
CA PRO A 78 -1.03 -3.40 11.40
C PRO A 78 -1.09 -1.94 10.92
N PRO A 79 -0.35 -1.58 9.85
CA PRO A 79 -0.47 -0.26 9.24
C PRO A 79 -1.91 0.04 8.81
N LEU A 80 -2.30 1.31 8.97
CA LEU A 80 -3.59 1.85 8.54
C LEU A 80 -3.51 2.46 7.14
N ALA A 81 -2.36 3.06 6.84
CA ALA A 81 -2.06 3.62 5.53
C ALA A 81 -0.58 3.46 5.22
N PHE A 82 -0.23 3.55 3.94
CA PHE A 82 1.15 3.63 3.51
C PHE A 82 1.31 4.53 2.29
N ILE A 83 2.53 5.03 2.10
CA ILE A 83 3.01 5.58 0.84
C ILE A 83 4.31 4.87 0.48
N SER A 84 4.49 4.47 -0.78
CA SER A 84 5.76 3.88 -1.22
C SER A 84 6.03 4.19 -2.69
N ALA A 85 7.31 4.15 -3.05
CA ALA A 85 7.80 4.28 -4.40
C ALA A 85 8.49 2.98 -4.84
N ILE A 86 7.92 2.31 -5.86
CA ILE A 86 8.44 1.04 -6.36
C ILE A 86 9.14 1.27 -7.70
N SER A 87 10.42 0.89 -7.80
CA SER A 87 11.15 0.94 -9.06
C SER A 87 10.59 -0.06 -10.07
N LEU A 88 10.04 0.44 -11.17
CA LEU A 88 9.47 -0.38 -12.23
C LEU A 88 10.55 -1.20 -12.96
N TYR A 89 11.79 -0.70 -12.98
CA TYR A 89 12.92 -1.38 -13.58
C TYR A 89 13.44 -2.52 -12.71
N THR A 90 13.65 -2.29 -11.41
CA THR A 90 14.14 -3.32 -10.49
C THR A 90 13.22 -4.54 -10.52
N HIS A 91 11.91 -4.31 -10.48
CA HIS A 91 10.89 -5.35 -10.45
C HIS A 91 10.29 -5.69 -11.83
N ARG A 92 10.89 -5.27 -12.95
CA ARG A 92 10.36 -5.47 -14.32
C ARG A 92 10.00 -6.93 -14.68
N LYS A 93 10.64 -7.90 -14.03
CA LYS A 93 10.43 -9.34 -14.26
C LYS A 93 9.47 -9.99 -13.24
N SER A 94 9.06 -9.26 -12.20
CA SER A 94 8.17 -9.82 -11.18
C SER A 94 6.76 -10.06 -11.75
N SER A 95 6.09 -11.06 -11.20
CA SER A 95 4.69 -11.38 -11.50
C SER A 95 3.79 -10.15 -11.32
N ILE A 96 3.94 -9.46 -10.19
CA ILE A 96 3.17 -8.26 -9.87
C ILE A 96 3.34 -7.14 -10.90
N MET A 97 4.53 -6.97 -11.48
CA MET A 97 4.74 -5.92 -12.48
C MET A 97 3.93 -6.16 -13.76
N LYS A 98 3.82 -7.42 -14.18
CA LYS A 98 2.95 -7.82 -15.31
C LYS A 98 1.49 -7.51 -14.99
N PHE A 99 1.06 -7.83 -13.77
CA PHE A 99 -0.31 -7.60 -13.32
C PHE A 99 -0.67 -6.12 -13.20
N ILE A 100 0.17 -5.31 -12.54
CA ILE A 100 -0.02 -3.85 -12.46
C ILE A 100 -0.05 -3.24 -13.85
N ARG A 101 0.88 -3.63 -14.74
CA ARG A 101 0.89 -3.11 -16.10
C ARG A 101 -0.41 -3.44 -16.83
N SER A 102 -0.89 -4.67 -16.72
CA SER A 102 -2.16 -5.10 -17.32
C SER A 102 -3.34 -4.33 -16.73
N TYR A 103 -3.40 -4.22 -15.40
CA TYR A 103 -4.45 -3.53 -14.67
C TYR A 103 -4.52 -2.04 -15.00
N LEU A 104 -3.38 -1.35 -14.93
CA LEU A 104 -3.27 0.07 -15.29
C LEU A 104 -3.60 0.28 -16.77
N THR A 105 -3.14 -0.57 -17.68
CA THR A 105 -3.47 -0.43 -19.11
C THR A 105 -4.96 -0.65 -19.38
N LYS A 106 -5.64 -1.51 -18.62
CA LYS A 106 -7.09 -1.68 -18.72
C LYS A 106 -7.84 -0.45 -18.23
N ARG A 107 -7.46 0.10 -17.07
CA ARG A 107 -8.18 1.20 -16.39
C ARG A 107 -7.71 2.61 -16.75
N ALA A 108 -6.55 2.79 -17.36
CA ALA A 108 -6.01 4.09 -17.71
C ALA A 108 -6.79 4.75 -18.86
N PRO A 109 -6.84 6.09 -18.90
CA PRO A 109 -7.37 6.81 -20.07
C PRO A 109 -6.47 6.60 -21.30
N SER A 110 -7.05 6.76 -22.50
CA SER A 110 -6.42 6.42 -23.78
C SER A 110 -5.07 7.10 -24.04
N ASN A 111 -4.91 8.33 -23.58
CA ASN A 111 -3.64 9.09 -23.62
C ASN A 111 -2.55 8.47 -22.72
N ALA A 112 -2.91 7.97 -21.55
CA ALA A 112 -2.01 7.31 -20.62
C ALA A 112 -1.62 5.90 -21.13
N LYS A 113 -2.56 5.14 -21.72
CA LYS A 113 -2.28 3.82 -22.31
C LYS A 113 -1.13 3.88 -23.33
N LYS A 114 -1.15 4.87 -24.24
CA LYS A 114 -0.10 5.07 -25.26
C LYS A 114 1.27 5.38 -24.65
N LYS A 115 1.32 6.14 -23.54
CA LYS A 115 2.57 6.44 -22.83
C LYS A 115 3.10 5.22 -22.08
N LEU A 116 2.22 4.46 -21.42
CA LEU A 116 2.52 3.21 -20.73
C LEU A 116 3.05 2.13 -21.69
N SER A 117 2.45 2.00 -22.89
CA SER A 117 2.89 1.01 -23.88
C SER A 117 4.25 1.38 -24.48
N LYS A 118 4.40 2.62 -24.98
CA LYS A 118 5.65 3.11 -25.59
C LYS A 118 6.83 3.10 -24.64
N GLY A 119 6.59 3.50 -23.40
CA GLY A 119 7.65 3.51 -22.41
C GLY A 119 8.32 2.14 -22.30
N VAL A 120 7.54 1.07 -22.21
CA VAL A 120 8.09 -0.27 -21.94
C VAL A 120 8.99 -0.79 -23.07
N GLU A 121 8.77 -0.31 -24.30
CA GLU A 121 9.57 -0.66 -25.48
C GLU A 121 10.88 0.14 -25.55
N GLU A 122 10.89 1.37 -25.02
CA GLU A 122 12.04 2.28 -25.05
C GLU A 122 13.03 1.97 -23.92
N ARG A 123 14.08 1.19 -24.25
CA ARG A 123 15.21 0.91 -23.35
C ARG A 123 15.84 2.23 -22.87
N GLY A 124 16.02 2.37 -21.54
CA GLY A 124 16.66 3.53 -20.90
C GLY A 124 15.72 4.46 -20.13
N LYS A 125 14.49 4.70 -20.60
CA LYS A 125 13.55 5.61 -19.89
C LYS A 125 12.99 5.03 -18.59
N TRP A 126 12.92 3.71 -18.47
CA TRP A 126 12.33 3.05 -17.29
C TRP A 126 13.28 2.90 -16.11
N GLN A 127 14.58 3.11 -16.32
CA GLN A 127 15.56 3.12 -15.21
C GLN A 127 15.24 4.18 -14.15
N LYS A 128 14.46 5.21 -14.51
CA LYS A 128 14.00 6.27 -13.60
C LYS A 128 12.48 6.27 -13.37
N ALA A 129 11.79 5.19 -13.75
CA ALA A 129 10.34 5.11 -13.60
C ALA A 129 9.97 4.43 -12.28
N TYR A 130 9.19 5.16 -11.46
CA TYR A 130 8.70 4.68 -10.17
C TYR A 130 7.18 4.66 -10.18
N TRP A 131 6.61 3.61 -9.60
CA TRP A 131 5.20 3.60 -9.24
C TRP A 131 5.06 4.11 -7.82
N ILE A 132 4.46 5.29 -7.69
CA ILE A 132 4.08 5.86 -6.40
C ILE A 132 2.66 5.39 -6.11
N THR A 133 2.47 4.74 -4.98
CA THR A 133 1.16 4.30 -4.51
C THR A 133 0.99 4.74 -3.07
N HIS A 134 -0.24 5.15 -2.73
CA HIS A 134 -0.61 5.49 -1.38
C HIS A 134 -2.03 5.01 -1.09
N THR A 135 -2.28 4.69 0.17
CA THR A 135 -3.64 4.47 0.66
C THR A 135 -4.02 5.56 1.65
N ARG A 136 -5.32 5.69 1.92
CA ARG A 136 -5.83 6.54 3.00
C ARG A 136 -6.45 5.61 4.03
N ALA A 137 -6.31 5.95 5.31
CA ALA A 137 -7.05 5.28 6.35
C ALA A 137 -8.55 5.52 6.08
N THR A 138 -9.30 4.44 5.86
CA THR A 138 -10.76 4.47 5.77
C THR A 138 -11.30 3.94 7.08
N TYR A 139 -11.92 4.83 7.86
CA TYR A 139 -12.69 4.51 9.07
C TYR A 139 -14.15 4.30 8.70
#